data_AF-A0A8T2XZZ5-F1
#
_entry.id   AF-A0A8T2XZZ5-F1
#
_cell.length_a   1.000
_cell.length_b   1.000
_cell.length_c   1.000
_cell.angle_alpha   90.00
_cell.angle_beta   90.00
_cell.angle_gamma   90.00
#
_symmetry.space_group_name_H-M   'P 1'
#
loop_
_entity.id
_entity.type
_entity.pdbx_description
1 polymer ?
#
loop_
_entity_poly.entity_id
_entity_poly.type
_entity_poly.pdbx_seq_one_letter_code
_entity_poly.pdbx_strand_id
1 'polypeptide(L)'
;MFSYNMDAAKADVAKDLSPFIILYKDGRIERLIGNEIVPPSQDPKSDVLSKDVIYSKEARLSCRLYLPKGVDPNKKLPLLIYIHGGGFCVESAFSPTYHNYVNLLVAEAKVIAISVDYRRVPEHPIPIPYDDSWAALKWAASHVNGDGPEEWLNKHADLSKVFLAGDSAGGNIAHHVAMRFGQEKIIGVNVAGIVLINPYFWGEERIGNEVNELERVLKGISATWHLACPKTSGCDDPLINPTYDPNLSSLGCSKVFVSVAEKDLLRDRGLLYCETLKKSGWVGVIETMEVKGEGHVFHLFKPASDNAVAMLKKIVSFIHGQN
;
A
#
# COMPACT_ATOMS: atom_id res chain seq x y z
N MET A 1 -20.21 38.21 19.06
CA MET A 1 -18.75 38.15 18.87
C MET A 1 -18.26 36.95 19.69
N PHE A 2 -18.28 35.75 19.10
CA PHE A 2 -17.81 34.55 19.80
C PHE A 2 -16.34 34.39 19.46
N SER A 3 -15.46 34.80 20.38
CA SER A 3 -14.03 34.51 20.29
C SER A 3 -13.84 33.01 20.51
N TYR A 4 -13.67 32.26 19.42
CA TYR A 4 -13.23 30.87 19.48
C TYR A 4 -11.81 30.87 20.03
N ASN A 5 -11.67 30.50 21.31
CA ASN A 5 -10.40 30.59 22.02
C ASN A 5 -9.51 29.43 21.56
N MET A 6 -8.55 29.72 20.66
CA MET A 6 -7.59 28.73 20.15
C MET A 6 -6.77 28.06 21.27
N ASP A 7 -6.65 28.69 22.44
CA ASP A 7 -5.93 28.13 23.59
C ASP A 7 -6.72 27.02 24.32
N ALA A 8 -8.05 27.04 24.26
CA ALA A 8 -8.88 25.98 24.86
C ALA A 8 -8.82 24.69 24.02
N ALA A 9 -8.71 24.79 22.70
CA ALA A 9 -8.63 23.64 21.79
C ALA A 9 -7.36 22.79 22.00
N LYS A 10 -6.27 23.37 22.52
CA LYS A 10 -5.03 22.63 22.85
C LYS A 10 -5.09 21.87 24.17
N ALA A 11 -5.96 22.26 25.11
CA ALA A 11 -6.05 21.63 26.42
C ALA A 11 -6.61 20.19 26.38
N ASP A 12 -7.37 19.87 25.33
CA ASP A 12 -8.08 18.59 25.16
C ASP A 12 -7.39 17.60 24.21
N VAL A 13 -6.22 17.96 23.65
CA VAL A 13 -5.43 17.06 22.80
C VAL A 13 -4.74 16.00 23.66
N ALA A 14 -4.99 14.72 23.33
CA ALA A 14 -4.28 13.59 23.91
C ALA A 14 -2.99 13.28 23.16
N LYS A 15 -3.02 13.34 21.83
CA LYS A 15 -1.85 13.11 20.97
C LYS A 15 -2.00 13.87 19.66
N ASP A 16 -0.96 14.61 19.29
CA ASP A 16 -0.85 15.30 18.01
C ASP A 16 0.13 14.54 17.11
N LEU A 17 -0.37 13.98 16.01
CA LEU A 17 0.41 13.30 14.98
C LEU A 17 0.27 14.04 13.64
N SER A 18 0.24 15.37 13.69
CA SER A 18 0.24 16.22 12.51
C SER A 18 1.40 15.87 11.57
N PRO A 19 1.15 15.86 10.24
CA PRO A 19 -0.04 16.37 9.56
C PRO A 19 -1.17 15.33 9.39
N PHE A 20 -1.10 14.14 9.96
CA PHE A 20 -2.08 13.09 9.68
C PHE A 20 -3.35 13.24 10.52
N ILE A 21 -3.21 13.15 11.84
CA ILE A 21 -4.35 13.07 12.75
C ILE A 21 -4.07 13.75 14.10
N ILE A 22 -5.14 14.18 14.75
CA ILE A 22 -5.16 14.60 16.15
C ILE A 22 -6.11 13.69 16.93
N LEU A 23 -5.64 13.19 18.07
CA LEU A 23 -6.43 12.43 19.03
C LEU A 23 -6.77 13.32 20.21
N TYR A 24 -8.05 13.38 20.56
CA TYR A 24 -8.55 14.12 21.70
C TYR A 24 -8.79 13.21 22.91
N LYS A 25 -8.75 13.77 24.13
CA LYS A 25 -8.92 13.02 25.39
C LYS A 25 -10.30 12.37 25.53
N ASP A 26 -11.30 12.89 24.82
CA ASP A 26 -12.67 12.38 24.77
C ASP A 26 -12.85 11.20 23.78
N GLY A 27 -11.78 10.79 23.09
CA GLY A 27 -11.80 9.71 22.10
C GLY A 27 -12.12 10.17 20.67
N ARG A 28 -12.40 11.46 20.44
CA ARG A 28 -12.56 12.00 19.09
C ARG A 28 -11.23 11.92 18.33
N ILE A 29 -11.33 11.57 17.05
CA ILE A 29 -10.22 11.51 16.11
C ILE A 29 -10.51 12.52 15.00
N GLU A 30 -9.57 13.41 14.76
CA GLU A 30 -9.62 14.35 13.65
C GLU A 30 -8.54 13.99 12.66
N ARG A 31 -8.92 13.66 11.42
CA ARG A 31 -7.99 13.46 10.31
C ARG A 31 -7.81 14.79 9.60
N LEU A 32 -6.57 15.28 9.51
CA LEU A 32 -6.27 16.61 9.00
C LEU A 32 -6.10 16.63 7.47
N ILE A 33 -5.73 15.49 6.88
CA ILE A 33 -5.51 15.32 5.44
C ILE A 33 -6.10 13.99 4.94
N GLY A 34 -6.25 13.85 3.62
CA GLY A 34 -6.64 12.58 2.99
C GLY A 34 -8.08 12.16 3.25
N ASN A 35 -8.98 13.13 3.50
CA ASN A 35 -10.42 12.88 3.71
C ASN A 35 -11.27 13.06 2.45
N GLU A 36 -10.69 13.67 1.41
CA GLU A 36 -11.41 13.87 0.15
C GLU A 36 -11.62 12.53 -0.55
N ILE A 37 -12.80 12.38 -1.15
CA ILE A 37 -13.13 11.24 -1.99
C ILE A 37 -13.67 11.73 -3.33
N VAL A 38 -13.45 10.94 -4.37
CA VAL A 38 -14.02 11.14 -5.70
C VAL A 38 -14.89 9.95 -6.07
N PRO A 39 -16.02 10.15 -6.79
CA PRO A 39 -16.83 9.04 -7.26
C PRO A 39 -16.05 8.20 -8.28
N PRO A 40 -16.43 6.92 -8.46
CA PRO A 40 -15.92 6.16 -9.58
C PRO A 40 -16.36 6.82 -10.89
N SER A 41 -15.48 6.78 -11.88
CA SER A 41 -15.66 7.48 -13.15
C SER A 41 -15.01 6.73 -14.31
N GLN A 42 -15.29 7.19 -15.54
CA GLN A 42 -14.44 6.94 -16.69
C GLN A 42 -13.40 8.05 -16.74
N ASP A 43 -12.12 7.71 -16.60
CA ASP A 43 -11.05 8.70 -16.61
C ASP A 43 -10.91 9.32 -18.03
N PRO A 44 -11.01 10.65 -18.17
CA PRO A 44 -11.04 11.30 -19.49
C PRO A 44 -9.71 11.25 -20.25
N LYS A 45 -8.59 10.94 -19.58
CA LYS A 45 -7.26 10.89 -20.22
C LYS A 45 -6.88 9.48 -20.63
N SER A 46 -7.16 8.51 -19.78
CA SER A 46 -6.74 7.11 -19.94
C SER A 46 -7.86 6.17 -20.37
N ASP A 47 -9.10 6.65 -20.38
CA ASP A 47 -10.30 5.88 -20.72
C ASP A 47 -10.56 4.70 -19.76
N VAL A 48 -9.86 4.65 -18.61
CA VAL A 48 -10.03 3.61 -17.59
C VAL A 48 -11.38 3.78 -16.91
N LEU A 49 -12.13 2.68 -16.83
CA LEU A 49 -13.40 2.62 -16.11
C LEU A 49 -13.15 2.22 -14.66
N SER A 50 -13.83 2.87 -13.73
CA SER A 50 -13.82 2.47 -12.33
C SER A 50 -15.21 2.27 -11.76
N LYS A 51 -15.31 1.43 -10.71
CA LYS A 51 -16.53 1.23 -9.92
C LYS A 51 -16.21 0.78 -8.49
N ASP A 52 -17.08 1.12 -7.56
CA ASP A 52 -16.94 0.73 -6.15
C ASP A 52 -17.73 -0.55 -5.86
N VAL A 53 -17.11 -1.49 -5.14
CA VAL A 53 -17.70 -2.80 -4.85
C VAL A 53 -17.45 -3.17 -3.39
N ILE A 54 -18.46 -3.77 -2.75
CA ILE A 54 -18.36 -4.36 -1.41
C ILE A 54 -17.85 -5.80 -1.56
N TYR A 55 -16.62 -6.06 -1.14
CA TYR A 55 -16.01 -7.39 -1.21
C TYR A 55 -16.23 -8.21 0.08
N SER A 56 -16.65 -7.57 1.17
CA SER A 56 -17.12 -8.25 2.39
C SER A 56 -18.31 -7.50 2.99
N LYS A 57 -19.51 -8.10 2.90
CA LYS A 57 -20.73 -7.49 3.47
C LYS A 57 -20.73 -7.47 4.99
N GLU A 58 -20.20 -8.53 5.61
CA GLU A 58 -20.17 -8.70 7.07
C GLU A 58 -19.26 -7.66 7.73
N ALA A 59 -18.04 -7.49 7.20
CA ALA A 59 -17.09 -6.50 7.69
C ALA A 59 -17.27 -5.11 7.05
N ARG A 60 -18.23 -4.95 6.13
CA ARG A 60 -18.50 -3.73 5.34
C ARG A 60 -17.24 -3.19 4.62
N LEU A 61 -16.47 -4.10 4.04
CA LEU A 61 -15.24 -3.75 3.32
C LEU A 61 -15.53 -3.53 1.84
N SER A 62 -14.95 -2.45 1.31
CA SER A 62 -15.12 -2.01 -0.06
C SER A 62 -13.80 -1.77 -0.76
N CYS A 63 -13.83 -1.78 -2.08
CA CYS A 63 -12.70 -1.49 -2.93
C CYS A 63 -13.16 -0.70 -4.14
N ARG A 64 -12.22 -0.04 -4.81
CA ARG A 64 -12.45 0.49 -6.17
C ARG A 64 -11.80 -0.44 -7.18
N LEU A 65 -12.60 -0.90 -8.13
CA LEU A 65 -12.13 -1.65 -9.29
C LEU A 65 -11.77 -0.70 -10.41
N TYR A 66 -10.77 -1.08 -11.21
CA TYR A 66 -10.32 -0.35 -12.38
C TYR A 66 -10.13 -1.31 -13.55
N LEU A 67 -10.72 -0.99 -14.70
CA LEU A 67 -10.65 -1.78 -15.92
C LEU A 67 -10.16 -0.88 -17.07
N PRO A 68 -9.01 -1.19 -17.70
CA PRO A 68 -8.55 -0.44 -18.85
C PRO A 68 -9.47 -0.70 -20.05
N LYS A 69 -9.58 0.26 -20.96
CA LYS A 69 -10.33 0.09 -22.22
C LYS A 69 -9.51 -0.68 -23.25
N GLY A 70 -10.20 -1.27 -24.22
CA GLY A 70 -9.56 -1.97 -25.35
C GLY A 70 -8.99 -3.34 -24.99
N VAL A 71 -9.48 -3.96 -23.93
CA VAL A 71 -9.14 -5.34 -23.57
C VAL A 71 -9.71 -6.28 -24.62
N ASP A 72 -8.83 -7.06 -25.25
CA ASP A 72 -9.26 -8.18 -26.10
C ASP A 72 -10.18 -9.09 -25.28
N PRO A 73 -11.44 -9.30 -25.67
CA PRO A 73 -12.38 -10.14 -24.94
C PRO A 73 -11.90 -11.57 -24.70
N ASN A 74 -10.92 -12.04 -25.48
CA ASN A 74 -10.35 -13.37 -25.37
C ASN A 74 -9.07 -13.43 -24.51
N LYS A 75 -8.58 -12.29 -23.99
CA LYS A 75 -7.40 -12.24 -23.12
C LYS A 75 -7.76 -11.72 -21.74
N LYS A 76 -7.34 -12.51 -20.74
CA LYS A 76 -7.30 -12.07 -19.34
C LYS A 76 -6.03 -11.26 -19.08
N LEU A 77 -6.17 -10.25 -18.21
CA LEU A 77 -5.13 -9.33 -17.79
C LEU A 77 -4.57 -9.74 -16.43
N PRO A 78 -3.29 -9.46 -16.12
CA PRO A 78 -2.81 -9.56 -14.75
C PRO A 78 -3.69 -8.76 -13.80
N LEU A 79 -3.88 -9.29 -12.60
CA LEU A 79 -4.60 -8.59 -11.53
C LEU A 79 -3.60 -7.83 -10.66
N LEU A 80 -3.83 -6.55 -10.47
CA LEU A 80 -3.13 -5.72 -9.49
C LEU A 80 -4.02 -5.50 -8.27
N ILE A 81 -3.56 -5.85 -7.07
CA ILE A 81 -4.20 -5.44 -5.82
C ILE A 81 -3.34 -4.32 -5.25
N TYR A 82 -3.87 -3.09 -5.31
CA TYR A 82 -3.20 -1.90 -4.81
C TYR A 82 -3.70 -1.55 -3.41
N ILE A 83 -2.77 -1.28 -2.49
CA ILE A 83 -3.02 -0.96 -1.10
C ILE A 83 -2.40 0.41 -0.84
N HIS A 84 -3.23 1.38 -0.46
CA HIS A 84 -2.79 2.76 -0.32
C HIS A 84 -1.95 3.00 0.94
N GLY A 85 -1.03 3.95 0.85
CA GLY A 85 -0.27 4.51 1.98
C GLY A 85 -1.12 5.40 2.92
N GLY A 86 -0.47 6.37 3.57
CA GLY A 86 -1.12 7.25 4.56
C GLY A 86 -0.85 6.89 6.02
N GLY A 87 0.27 6.22 6.30
CA GLY A 87 0.69 5.90 7.67
C GLY A 87 -0.32 5.05 8.44
N PHE A 88 -1.08 4.20 7.74
CA PHE A 88 -2.23 3.41 8.23
C PHE A 88 -3.43 4.25 8.70
N CYS A 89 -3.31 5.58 8.72
CA CYS A 89 -4.26 6.50 9.36
C CYS A 89 -5.14 7.23 8.34
N VAL A 90 -4.58 7.72 7.24
CA VAL A 90 -5.28 8.64 6.33
C VAL A 90 -5.45 8.04 4.95
N GLU A 91 -6.10 8.80 4.06
CA GLU A 91 -6.41 8.41 2.69
C GLU A 91 -7.44 7.27 2.63
N SER A 92 -7.76 6.86 1.41
CA SER A 92 -8.76 5.84 1.07
C SER A 92 -8.51 5.39 -0.38
N ALA A 93 -9.01 4.21 -0.74
CA ALA A 93 -9.09 3.78 -2.14
C ALA A 93 -9.90 4.74 -3.04
N PHE A 94 -10.73 5.59 -2.42
CA PHE A 94 -11.59 6.55 -3.10
C PHE A 94 -11.01 7.97 -3.13
N SER A 95 -9.81 8.18 -2.55
CA SER A 95 -9.15 9.48 -2.56
C SER A 95 -8.77 9.93 -3.98
N PRO A 96 -8.76 11.24 -4.28
CA PRO A 96 -8.30 11.73 -5.58
C PRO A 96 -6.85 11.34 -5.87
N THR A 97 -5.98 11.37 -4.86
CA THR A 97 -4.55 11.02 -4.97
C THR A 97 -4.36 9.60 -5.50
N TYR A 98 -4.96 8.61 -4.81
CA TYR A 98 -4.83 7.21 -5.21
C TYR A 98 -5.69 6.87 -6.43
N HIS A 99 -6.85 7.50 -6.60
CA HIS A 99 -7.67 7.33 -7.80
C HIS A 99 -6.89 7.69 -9.07
N ASN A 100 -6.25 8.86 -9.08
CA ASN A 100 -5.49 9.34 -10.22
C ASN A 100 -4.28 8.45 -10.51
N TYR A 101 -3.56 8.01 -9.47
CA TYR A 101 -2.39 7.15 -9.64
C TYR A 101 -2.76 5.75 -10.14
N VAL A 102 -3.81 5.13 -9.58
CA VAL A 102 -4.24 3.79 -9.99
C VAL A 102 -4.82 3.82 -11.42
N ASN A 103 -5.56 4.87 -11.82
CA ASN A 103 -5.96 5.06 -13.23
C ASN A 103 -4.74 5.03 -14.16
N LEU A 104 -3.71 5.84 -13.85
CA LEU A 104 -2.49 5.91 -14.65
C LEU A 104 -1.78 4.55 -14.72
N LEU A 105 -1.61 3.88 -13.58
CA LEU A 105 -0.95 2.58 -13.51
C LEU A 105 -1.71 1.49 -14.29
N VAL A 106 -3.03 1.46 -14.18
CA VAL A 106 -3.90 0.53 -14.93
C VAL A 106 -3.81 0.77 -16.44
N ALA A 107 -3.79 2.03 -16.85
CA ALA A 107 -3.71 2.41 -18.25
C ALA A 107 -2.40 1.98 -18.92
N GLU A 108 -1.28 2.25 -18.23
CA GLU A 108 0.08 1.96 -18.70
C GLU A 108 0.43 0.47 -18.60
N ALA A 109 0.09 -0.16 -17.47
CA ALA A 109 0.39 -1.58 -17.24
C ALA A 109 -0.60 -2.53 -17.90
N LYS A 110 -1.74 -2.05 -18.42
CA LYS A 110 -2.80 -2.92 -18.98
C LYS A 110 -3.17 -4.06 -18.02
N VAL A 111 -3.47 -3.68 -16.78
CA VAL A 111 -3.90 -4.59 -15.70
C VAL A 111 -5.32 -4.26 -15.28
N ILE A 112 -6.06 -5.24 -14.77
CA ILE A 112 -7.25 -4.96 -13.96
C ILE A 112 -6.78 -4.71 -12.52
N ALA A 113 -7.33 -3.71 -11.84
CA ALA A 113 -6.91 -3.40 -10.46
C ALA A 113 -8.05 -3.43 -9.45
N ILE A 114 -7.72 -3.89 -8.23
CA ILE A 114 -8.49 -3.74 -7.00
C ILE A 114 -7.71 -2.76 -6.11
N SER A 115 -8.23 -1.56 -5.88
CA SER A 115 -7.70 -0.65 -4.85
C SER A 115 -8.46 -0.87 -3.55
N VAL A 116 -7.78 -1.40 -2.53
CA VAL A 116 -8.38 -1.84 -1.27
C VAL A 116 -8.62 -0.65 -0.34
N ASP A 117 -9.86 -0.49 0.16
CA ASP A 117 -10.20 0.47 1.21
C ASP A 117 -10.14 -0.21 2.58
N TYR A 118 -8.93 -0.43 3.08
CA TYR A 118 -8.74 -1.09 4.38
C TYR A 118 -9.17 -0.18 5.52
N ARG A 119 -9.63 -0.76 6.62
CA ARG A 119 -9.99 0.03 7.81
C ARG A 119 -8.76 0.64 8.46
N ARG A 120 -8.86 1.91 8.83
CA ARG A 120 -7.73 2.74 9.26
C ARG A 120 -7.58 2.78 10.78
N VAL A 121 -6.36 3.08 11.21
CA VAL A 121 -6.01 3.28 12.61
C VAL A 121 -6.32 4.74 13.03
N PRO A 122 -6.55 5.01 14.33
CA PRO A 122 -6.55 4.08 15.47
C PRO A 122 -7.83 3.29 15.73
N GLU A 123 -8.93 3.56 15.01
CA GLU A 123 -10.21 2.87 15.19
C GLU A 123 -10.09 1.36 14.97
N HIS A 124 -9.23 0.97 14.02
CA HIS A 124 -9.01 -0.41 13.63
C HIS A 124 -7.50 -0.73 13.59
N PRO A 125 -6.87 -0.98 14.75
CA PRO A 125 -5.43 -1.24 14.81
C PRO A 125 -5.05 -2.56 14.12
N ILE A 126 -3.77 -2.69 13.80
CA ILE A 126 -3.12 -3.93 13.34
C ILE A 126 -3.48 -5.07 14.31
N PRO A 127 -3.94 -6.24 13.79
CA PRO A 127 -3.81 -6.72 12.41
C PRO A 127 -4.95 -6.38 11.44
N ILE A 128 -5.94 -5.55 11.81
CA ILE A 128 -7.14 -5.33 10.98
C ILE A 128 -6.83 -4.86 9.54
N PRO A 129 -5.93 -3.88 9.29
CA PRO A 129 -5.57 -3.49 7.93
C PRO A 129 -5.01 -4.65 7.09
N TYR A 130 -4.26 -5.57 7.72
CA TYR A 130 -3.72 -6.76 7.08
C TYR A 130 -4.82 -7.77 6.77
N ASP A 131 -5.74 -8.01 7.71
CA ASP A 131 -6.88 -8.91 7.53
C ASP A 131 -7.84 -8.42 6.44
N ASP A 132 -8.10 -7.12 6.37
CA ASP A 132 -8.96 -6.51 5.35
C ASP A 132 -8.37 -6.68 3.95
N SER A 133 -7.05 -6.52 3.83
CA SER A 133 -6.33 -6.68 2.56
C SER A 133 -6.17 -8.15 2.17
N TRP A 134 -5.98 -9.04 3.14
CA TRP A 134 -6.05 -10.48 2.94
C TRP A 134 -7.43 -10.93 2.46
N ALA A 135 -8.50 -10.35 3.04
CA ALA A 135 -9.87 -10.61 2.61
C ALA A 135 -10.11 -10.16 1.16
N ALA A 136 -9.50 -9.06 0.70
CA ALA A 136 -9.56 -8.64 -0.71
C ALA A 136 -8.89 -9.66 -1.65
N LEU A 137 -7.73 -10.21 -1.27
CA LEU A 137 -7.07 -11.28 -2.04
C LEU A 137 -7.92 -12.57 -2.08
N LYS A 138 -8.52 -12.97 -0.95
CA LYS A 138 -9.44 -14.12 -0.90
C LYS A 138 -10.70 -13.88 -1.73
N TRP A 139 -11.22 -12.65 -1.73
CA TRP A 139 -12.35 -12.28 -2.57
C TRP A 139 -11.98 -12.34 -4.05
N ALA A 140 -10.80 -11.83 -4.45
CA ALA A 140 -10.32 -12.04 -5.81
C ALA A 140 -10.26 -13.54 -6.17
N ALA A 141 -9.75 -14.37 -5.26
CA ALA A 141 -9.66 -15.81 -5.44
C ALA A 141 -11.01 -16.52 -5.65
N SER A 142 -12.12 -15.96 -5.15
CA SER A 142 -13.45 -16.54 -5.40
C SER A 142 -13.90 -16.41 -6.86
N HIS A 143 -13.10 -15.81 -7.74
CA HIS A 143 -13.36 -15.65 -9.17
C HIS A 143 -12.50 -16.57 -10.05
N VAL A 144 -11.72 -17.50 -9.46
CA VAL A 144 -10.83 -18.42 -10.19
C VAL A 144 -11.55 -19.22 -11.27
N ASN A 145 -12.78 -19.68 -10.99
CA ASN A 145 -13.56 -20.48 -11.94
C ASN A 145 -14.43 -19.61 -12.87
N GLY A 146 -14.34 -18.27 -12.78
CA GLY A 146 -15.13 -17.34 -13.59
C GLY A 146 -16.60 -17.21 -13.18
N ASP A 147 -16.96 -17.69 -11.99
CA ASP A 147 -18.31 -17.71 -11.42
C ASP A 147 -18.43 -16.93 -10.10
N GLY A 148 -17.44 -16.10 -9.77
CA GLY A 148 -17.45 -15.25 -8.59
C GLY A 148 -18.48 -14.12 -8.67
N PRO A 149 -18.70 -13.39 -7.56
CA PRO A 149 -19.75 -12.36 -7.49
C PRO A 149 -19.49 -11.10 -8.34
N GLU A 150 -18.26 -10.87 -8.83
CA GLU A 150 -17.89 -9.71 -9.62
C GLU A 150 -17.51 -10.07 -11.07
N GLU A 151 -18.35 -9.62 -12.00
CA GLU A 151 -18.25 -9.90 -13.44
C GLU A 151 -16.94 -9.43 -14.08
N TRP A 152 -16.41 -8.27 -13.69
CA TRP A 152 -15.15 -7.76 -14.24
C TRP A 152 -13.98 -8.68 -13.93
N LEU A 153 -13.92 -9.22 -12.70
CA LEU A 153 -12.88 -10.17 -12.32
C LEU A 153 -13.07 -11.52 -13.05
N ASN A 154 -14.29 -12.02 -13.15
CA ASN A 154 -14.59 -13.26 -13.88
C ASN A 154 -14.12 -13.20 -15.34
N LYS A 155 -14.47 -12.11 -16.03
CA LYS A 155 -14.21 -11.92 -17.46
C LYS A 155 -12.77 -11.54 -17.76
N HIS A 156 -12.17 -10.65 -16.96
CA HIS A 156 -10.94 -9.96 -17.35
C HIS A 156 -9.73 -10.30 -16.49
N ALA A 157 -9.86 -10.87 -15.30
CA ALA A 157 -8.71 -11.13 -14.42
C ALA A 157 -8.06 -12.51 -14.66
N ASP A 158 -6.74 -12.51 -14.84
CA ASP A 158 -5.85 -13.67 -14.81
C ASP A 158 -5.29 -13.86 -13.40
N LEU A 159 -5.92 -14.73 -12.61
CA LEU A 159 -5.51 -15.01 -11.23
C LEU A 159 -4.25 -15.88 -11.13
N SER A 160 -3.71 -16.36 -12.27
CA SER A 160 -2.35 -16.94 -12.30
C SER A 160 -1.25 -15.86 -12.30
N LYS A 161 -1.63 -14.58 -12.44
CA LYS A 161 -0.72 -13.42 -12.48
C LYS A 161 -1.25 -12.30 -11.58
N VAL A 162 -1.26 -12.54 -10.28
CA VAL A 162 -1.61 -11.52 -9.29
C VAL A 162 -0.36 -10.77 -8.82
N PHE A 163 -0.46 -9.45 -8.77
CA PHE A 163 0.55 -8.57 -8.20
C PHE A 163 -0.04 -7.83 -7.01
N LEU A 164 0.68 -7.80 -5.89
CA LEU A 164 0.35 -6.92 -4.77
C LEU A 164 1.21 -5.67 -4.88
N ALA A 165 0.63 -4.49 -4.69
CA ALA A 165 1.37 -3.25 -4.74
C ALA A 165 0.92 -2.31 -3.64
N GLY A 166 1.83 -1.50 -3.15
CA GLY A 166 1.49 -0.44 -2.22
C GLY A 166 2.66 0.48 -1.94
N ASP A 167 2.32 1.69 -1.53
CA ASP A 167 3.27 2.71 -1.11
C ASP A 167 3.24 2.90 0.40
N SER A 168 4.37 3.26 1.01
CA SER A 168 4.41 3.60 2.45
C SER A 168 3.78 2.49 3.30
N ALA A 169 2.79 2.82 4.14
CA ALA A 169 2.02 1.86 4.93
C ALA A 169 1.36 0.76 4.08
N GLY A 170 0.87 1.09 2.88
CA GLY A 170 0.32 0.12 1.94
C GLY A 170 1.37 -0.86 1.41
N GLY A 171 2.62 -0.42 1.25
CA GLY A 171 3.75 -1.31 0.95
C GLY A 171 4.04 -2.28 2.09
N ASN A 172 3.97 -1.82 3.33
CA ASN A 172 4.07 -2.69 4.51
C ASN A 172 2.93 -3.74 4.53
N ILE A 173 1.68 -3.31 4.33
CA ILE A 173 0.53 -4.23 4.26
C ILE A 173 0.70 -5.24 3.12
N ALA A 174 1.10 -4.80 1.92
CA ALA A 174 1.31 -5.67 0.77
C ALA A 174 2.35 -6.76 1.05
N HIS A 175 3.45 -6.41 1.74
CA HIS A 175 4.43 -7.37 2.21
C HIS A 175 3.80 -8.43 3.13
N HIS A 176 3.04 -8.02 4.15
CA HIS A 176 2.44 -8.96 5.11
C HIS A 176 1.34 -9.84 4.50
N VAL A 177 0.57 -9.32 3.55
CA VAL A 177 -0.38 -10.12 2.76
C VAL A 177 0.37 -11.19 1.95
N ALA A 178 1.53 -10.86 1.37
CA ALA A 178 2.36 -11.81 0.64
C ALA A 178 3.04 -12.85 1.54
N MET A 179 3.49 -12.45 2.73
CA MET A 179 4.01 -13.37 3.76
C MET A 179 2.94 -14.37 4.17
N ARG A 180 1.73 -13.89 4.47
CA ARG A 180 0.58 -14.74 4.78
C ARG A 180 0.21 -15.69 3.64
N PHE A 181 0.25 -15.20 2.39
CA PHE A 181 0.05 -16.05 1.22
C PHE A 181 1.08 -17.18 1.12
N GLY A 182 2.33 -16.93 1.54
CA GLY A 182 3.39 -17.93 1.59
C GLY A 182 3.07 -19.10 2.51
N GLN A 183 2.34 -18.84 3.60
CA GLN A 183 2.02 -19.81 4.65
C GLN A 183 0.65 -20.49 4.43
N GLU A 184 -0.39 -19.71 4.11
CA GLU A 184 -1.75 -20.24 3.99
C GLU A 184 -2.04 -20.79 2.58
N LYS A 185 -1.46 -20.17 1.54
CA LYS A 185 -1.77 -20.39 0.10
C LYS A 185 -3.27 -20.24 -0.23
N ILE A 186 -3.56 -19.87 -1.47
CA ILE A 186 -4.94 -19.87 -1.97
C ILE A 186 -4.96 -20.61 -3.31
N ILE A 187 -5.77 -21.67 -3.38
CA ILE A 187 -5.85 -22.54 -4.56
C ILE A 187 -6.29 -21.71 -5.77
N GLY A 188 -5.61 -21.90 -6.90
CA GLY A 188 -5.92 -21.22 -8.16
C GLY A 188 -5.44 -19.78 -8.27
N VAL A 189 -4.83 -19.24 -7.22
CA VAL A 189 -4.20 -17.91 -7.23
C VAL A 189 -2.68 -18.05 -7.20
N ASN A 190 -1.99 -17.26 -8.01
CA ASN A 190 -0.55 -17.13 -7.97
C ASN A 190 -0.16 -15.65 -7.81
N VAL A 191 0.40 -15.31 -6.65
CA VAL A 191 1.01 -14.00 -6.41
C VAL A 191 2.38 -13.97 -7.11
N ALA A 192 2.39 -13.52 -8.36
CA ALA A 192 3.56 -13.49 -9.23
C ALA A 192 4.64 -12.52 -8.74
N GLY A 193 4.24 -11.42 -8.08
CA GLY A 193 5.20 -10.53 -7.45
C GLY A 193 4.57 -9.45 -6.58
N ILE A 194 5.42 -8.73 -5.86
CA ILE A 194 5.03 -7.56 -5.08
C ILE A 194 5.81 -6.31 -5.50
N VAL A 195 5.14 -5.15 -5.46
CA VAL A 195 5.71 -3.82 -5.78
C VAL A 195 5.61 -2.95 -4.53
N LEU A 196 6.75 -2.63 -3.93
CA LEU A 196 6.84 -1.86 -2.70
C LEU A 196 7.44 -0.48 -3.02
N ILE A 197 6.66 0.59 -2.84
CA ILE A 197 7.12 1.95 -3.14
C ILE A 197 7.33 2.72 -1.84
N ASN A 198 8.58 3.00 -1.49
CA ASN A 198 8.94 3.64 -0.22
C ASN A 198 8.27 2.93 0.99
N PRO A 199 8.42 1.59 1.15
CA PRO A 199 7.66 0.84 2.14
C PRO A 199 7.91 1.35 3.56
N TYR A 200 6.84 1.40 4.37
CA TYR A 200 6.90 1.78 5.79
C TYR A 200 7.51 0.65 6.63
N PHE A 201 8.83 0.50 6.51
CA PHE A 201 9.65 -0.32 7.38
C PHE A 201 10.46 0.56 8.32
N TRP A 202 10.74 0.06 9.52
CA TRP A 202 11.43 0.80 10.56
C TRP A 202 12.23 -0.14 11.46
N GLY A 203 12.98 0.41 12.41
CA GLY A 203 13.76 -0.33 13.39
C GLY A 203 14.24 0.58 14.52
N GLU A 204 14.74 0.00 15.61
CA GLU A 204 15.24 0.76 16.76
C GLU A 204 16.58 1.44 16.46
N GLU A 205 17.52 0.70 15.85
CA GLU A 205 18.82 1.23 15.44
C GLU A 205 18.69 2.12 14.20
N ARG A 206 19.21 3.35 14.27
CA ARG A 206 19.16 4.31 13.16
C ARG A 206 20.10 3.91 12.03
N ILE A 207 19.63 4.02 10.80
CA ILE A 207 20.44 3.75 9.61
C ILE A 207 20.32 4.85 8.56
N GLY A 208 21.40 5.05 7.79
CA GLY A 208 21.42 5.92 6.61
C GLY A 208 20.83 7.32 6.87
N ASN A 209 19.78 7.67 6.11
CA ASN A 209 19.13 8.98 6.19
C ASN A 209 18.57 9.31 7.59
N GLU A 210 18.33 8.32 8.44
CA GLU A 210 17.76 8.52 9.79
C GLU A 210 18.76 9.14 10.79
N VAL A 211 20.06 8.96 10.57
CA VAL A 211 21.10 9.32 11.56
C VAL A 211 21.12 10.82 11.86
N ASN A 212 20.91 11.64 10.83
CA ASN A 212 20.95 13.10 10.92
C ASN A 212 19.56 13.75 10.98
N GLU A 213 18.51 12.94 11.03
CA GLU A 213 17.16 13.45 11.01
C GLU A 213 16.76 14.01 12.38
N LEU A 214 15.82 14.97 12.38
CA LEU A 214 15.35 15.58 13.61
C LEU A 214 14.67 14.52 14.51
N GLU A 215 15.04 14.49 15.78
CA GLU A 215 14.49 13.56 16.78
C GLU A 215 12.95 13.52 16.80
N ARG A 216 12.32 14.69 16.59
CA ARG A 216 10.86 14.81 16.53
C ARG A 216 10.25 14.02 15.37
N VAL A 217 10.91 14.00 14.21
CA VAL A 217 10.46 13.28 13.01
C VAL A 217 10.54 11.76 13.26
N LEU A 218 11.69 11.30 13.78
CA LEU A 218 11.92 9.90 14.14
C LEU A 218 10.88 9.40 15.15
N LYS A 219 10.67 10.17 16.23
CA LYS A 219 9.62 9.88 17.23
C LYS A 219 8.22 9.89 16.63
N GLY A 220 7.96 10.70 15.60
CA GLY A 220 6.69 10.72 14.88
C GLY A 220 6.41 9.38 14.17
N ILE A 221 7.41 8.80 13.52
CA ILE A 221 7.32 7.49 12.86
C ILE A 221 7.02 6.38 13.89
N SER A 222 7.81 6.31 14.96
CA SER A 222 7.61 5.34 16.04
C SER A 222 6.26 5.56 16.74
N ALA A 223 5.85 6.81 16.98
CA ALA A 223 4.58 7.11 17.64
C ALA A 223 3.37 6.78 16.76
N THR A 224 3.49 6.90 15.44
CA THR A 224 2.48 6.44 14.48
C THR A 224 2.41 4.92 14.47
N TRP A 225 3.56 4.23 14.51
CA TRP A 225 3.60 2.77 14.63
C TRP A 225 2.93 2.25 15.90
N HIS A 226 3.27 2.80 17.06
CA HIS A 226 2.64 2.39 18.33
C HIS A 226 1.13 2.67 18.36
N LEU A 227 0.67 3.65 17.60
CA LEU A 227 -0.76 3.89 17.42
C LEU A 227 -1.38 2.84 16.49
N ALA A 228 -0.70 2.50 15.41
CA ALA A 228 -1.16 1.52 14.43
C ALA A 228 -1.16 0.09 14.98
N CYS A 229 -0.16 -0.29 15.77
CA CYS A 229 0.00 -1.59 16.39
C CYS A 229 0.20 -1.44 17.92
N PRO A 230 -0.87 -1.26 18.72
CA PRO A 230 -0.74 -1.06 20.17
C PRO A 230 -0.14 -2.25 20.93
N LYS A 231 -0.15 -3.44 20.32
CA LYS A 231 0.42 -4.68 20.89
C LYS A 231 1.84 -4.98 20.41
N THR A 232 2.47 -4.03 19.72
CA THR A 232 3.80 -4.22 19.15
C THR A 232 4.86 -4.48 20.22
N SER A 233 5.90 -5.24 19.88
CA SER A 233 7.10 -5.40 20.71
C SER A 233 8.07 -4.21 20.63
N GLY A 234 7.73 -3.16 19.88
CA GLY A 234 8.55 -1.96 19.69
C GLY A 234 8.87 -1.72 18.21
N CYS A 235 9.93 -0.96 17.94
CA CYS A 235 10.32 -0.65 16.56
C CYS A 235 10.99 -1.83 15.83
N ASP A 236 11.48 -2.84 16.56
CA ASP A 236 12.03 -4.09 15.99
C ASP A 236 11.01 -5.23 15.90
N ASP A 237 9.73 -4.93 16.12
CA ASP A 237 8.65 -5.88 15.84
C ASP A 237 8.68 -6.29 14.37
N PRO A 238 8.66 -7.61 14.03
CA PRO A 238 8.67 -8.08 12.64
C PRO A 238 7.61 -7.46 11.73
N LEU A 239 6.51 -6.96 12.29
CA LEU A 239 5.45 -6.31 11.52
C LEU A 239 5.85 -4.95 10.94
N ILE A 240 6.82 -4.24 11.55
CA ILE A 240 7.40 -3.00 10.99
C ILE A 240 8.86 -3.18 10.58
N ASN A 241 9.59 -4.09 11.22
CA ASN A 241 10.96 -4.44 10.90
C ASN A 241 11.03 -5.86 10.33
N PRO A 242 10.69 -6.08 9.05
CA PRO A 242 10.70 -7.41 8.42
C PRO A 242 12.08 -8.06 8.41
N THR A 243 13.15 -7.32 8.71
CA THR A 243 14.50 -7.89 8.82
C THR A 243 14.70 -8.74 10.07
N TYR A 244 13.79 -8.62 11.05
CA TYR A 244 13.72 -9.45 12.25
C TYR A 244 12.71 -10.60 12.11
N ASP A 245 12.02 -10.74 10.97
CA ASP A 245 11.11 -11.87 10.74
C ASP A 245 11.92 -13.15 10.47
N PRO A 246 11.88 -14.16 11.38
CA PRO A 246 12.58 -15.43 11.15
C PRO A 246 12.02 -16.22 9.97
N ASN A 247 10.82 -15.89 9.49
CA ASN A 247 10.15 -16.55 8.38
C ASN A 247 10.25 -15.77 7.08
N LEU A 248 11.11 -14.74 6.97
CA LEU A 248 11.19 -13.88 5.79
C LEU A 248 11.39 -14.66 4.47
N SER A 249 12.08 -15.80 4.51
CA SER A 249 12.27 -16.68 3.34
C SER A 249 11.00 -17.37 2.85
N SER A 250 9.92 -17.36 3.65
CA SER A 250 8.61 -17.92 3.28
C SER A 250 7.75 -16.98 2.43
N LEU A 251 8.25 -15.77 2.10
CA LEU A 251 7.53 -14.78 1.30
C LEU A 251 6.90 -15.41 0.04
N GLY A 252 5.57 -15.34 -0.05
CA GLY A 252 4.76 -16.18 -0.94
C GLY A 252 4.74 -15.80 -2.42
N CYS A 253 5.65 -14.97 -2.90
CA CYS A 253 5.71 -14.52 -4.29
C CYS A 253 7.01 -14.94 -4.98
N SER A 254 7.10 -14.76 -6.30
CA SER A 254 8.30 -15.11 -7.08
C SER A 254 9.19 -13.92 -7.41
N LYS A 255 8.68 -12.69 -7.31
CA LYS A 255 9.41 -11.46 -7.63
C LYS A 255 9.07 -10.34 -6.65
N VAL A 256 10.05 -9.53 -6.31
CA VAL A 256 9.90 -8.35 -5.46
C VAL A 256 10.53 -7.17 -6.19
N PHE A 257 9.77 -6.09 -6.39
CA PHE A 257 10.30 -4.81 -6.81
C PHE A 257 10.20 -3.81 -5.65
N VAL A 258 11.32 -3.17 -5.30
CA VAL A 258 11.35 -2.12 -4.28
C VAL A 258 11.85 -0.82 -4.91
N SER A 259 11.03 0.22 -4.90
CA SER A 259 11.46 1.56 -5.23
C SER A 259 11.65 2.38 -3.95
N VAL A 260 12.78 3.08 -3.87
CA VAL A 260 13.10 3.99 -2.76
C VAL A 260 13.48 5.36 -3.31
N ALA A 261 13.04 6.44 -2.66
CA ALA A 261 13.42 7.80 -3.02
C ALA A 261 14.66 8.26 -2.22
N GLU A 262 15.60 8.93 -2.88
CA GLU A 262 16.90 9.29 -2.30
C GLU A 262 16.81 10.08 -0.99
N LYS A 263 15.85 11.02 -0.91
CA LYS A 263 15.66 11.90 0.25
C LYS A 263 14.62 11.37 1.23
N ASP A 264 14.11 10.16 1.01
CA ASP A 264 13.17 9.54 1.93
C ASP A 264 13.89 9.03 3.18
N LEU A 265 13.30 9.30 4.33
CA LEU A 265 13.75 8.78 5.61
C LEU A 265 13.74 7.23 5.63
N LEU A 266 12.80 6.62 4.91
CA LEU A 266 12.61 5.16 4.86
C LEU A 266 13.47 4.47 3.78
N ARG A 267 14.29 5.24 3.04
CA ARG A 267 15.10 4.74 1.93
C ARG A 267 15.96 3.55 2.34
N ASP A 268 16.78 3.74 3.36
CA ASP A 268 17.76 2.73 3.79
C ASP A 268 17.08 1.50 4.39
N ARG A 269 15.87 1.65 4.95
CA ARG A 269 15.04 0.52 5.40
C ARG A 269 14.55 -0.35 4.25
N GLY A 270 14.11 0.27 3.16
CA GLY A 270 13.73 -0.45 1.94
C GLY A 270 14.91 -1.21 1.32
N LEU A 271 16.10 -0.58 1.28
CA LEU A 271 17.32 -1.23 0.79
C LEU A 271 17.80 -2.36 1.70
N LEU A 272 17.77 -2.15 3.02
CA LEU A 272 18.12 -3.16 4.00
C LEU A 272 17.17 -4.37 3.92
N TYR A 273 15.87 -4.14 3.73
CA TYR A 273 14.90 -5.20 3.48
C TYR A 273 15.29 -6.08 2.29
N CYS A 274 15.68 -5.49 1.16
CA CYS A 274 16.12 -6.24 -0.02
C CYS A 274 17.36 -7.09 0.27
N GLU A 275 18.36 -6.53 0.95
CA GLU A 275 19.56 -7.27 1.32
C GLU A 275 19.27 -8.41 2.30
N THR A 276 18.39 -8.19 3.28
CA THR A 276 18.01 -9.23 4.24
C THR A 276 17.16 -10.32 3.59
N LEU A 277 16.24 -9.97 2.69
CA LEU A 277 15.46 -10.95 1.92
C LEU A 277 16.38 -11.82 1.04
N LYS A 278 17.39 -11.22 0.41
CA LYS A 278 18.40 -11.97 -0.36
C LYS A 278 19.19 -12.94 0.52
N LYS A 279 19.52 -12.54 1.75
CA LYS A 279 20.28 -13.36 2.71
C LYS A 279 19.43 -14.40 3.44
N SER A 280 18.11 -14.23 3.49
CA SER A 280 17.21 -15.15 4.21
C SER A 280 17.08 -16.53 3.54
N GLY A 281 17.53 -16.66 2.29
CA GLY A 281 17.37 -17.86 1.47
C GLY A 281 16.10 -17.85 0.62
N TRP A 282 15.39 -16.72 0.53
CA TRP A 282 14.29 -16.56 -0.43
C TRP A 282 14.83 -16.68 -1.87
N VAL A 283 14.18 -17.54 -2.68
CA VAL A 283 14.69 -17.97 -3.99
C VAL A 283 14.13 -17.18 -5.18
N GLY A 284 13.37 -16.11 -4.93
CA GLY A 284 12.79 -15.28 -5.98
C GLY A 284 13.74 -14.21 -6.52
N VAL A 285 13.22 -13.37 -7.42
CA VAL A 285 13.98 -12.26 -8.02
C VAL A 285 13.71 -10.96 -7.27
N ILE A 286 14.76 -10.25 -6.89
CA ILE A 286 14.66 -8.91 -6.28
C ILE A 286 15.15 -7.88 -7.30
N GLU A 287 14.32 -6.89 -7.58
CA GLU A 287 14.67 -5.70 -8.35
C GLU A 287 14.54 -4.46 -7.47
N THR A 288 15.50 -3.54 -7.57
CA THR A 288 15.49 -2.29 -6.82
C THR A 288 15.61 -1.10 -7.75
N MET A 289 14.98 0.02 -7.37
CA MET A 289 15.15 1.31 -8.05
C MET A 289 15.27 2.42 -7.01
N GLU A 290 16.44 3.03 -6.94
CA GLU A 290 16.64 4.26 -6.18
C GLU A 290 16.36 5.48 -7.08
N VAL A 291 15.44 6.34 -6.66
CA VAL A 291 15.04 7.53 -7.40
C VAL A 291 15.73 8.77 -6.83
N LYS A 292 16.66 9.33 -7.59
CA LYS A 292 17.49 10.46 -7.18
C LYS A 292 16.70 11.78 -7.09
N GLY A 293 17.01 12.59 -6.10
CA GLY A 293 16.46 13.93 -5.89
C GLY A 293 15.04 14.00 -5.33
N GLU A 294 14.32 12.89 -5.23
CA GLU A 294 12.92 12.83 -4.79
C GLU A 294 12.77 12.47 -3.31
N GLY A 295 11.61 12.81 -2.75
CA GLY A 295 11.22 12.46 -1.38
C GLY A 295 10.12 11.39 -1.32
N HIS A 296 9.62 11.14 -0.10
CA HIS A 296 8.61 10.11 0.17
C HIS A 296 7.40 10.22 -0.76
N VAL A 297 7.07 9.10 -1.42
CA VAL A 297 5.92 8.90 -2.33
C VAL A 297 5.74 10.00 -3.39
N PHE A 298 6.84 10.58 -3.87
CA PHE A 298 6.86 11.66 -4.86
C PHE A 298 5.98 11.41 -6.09
N HIS A 299 5.82 10.15 -6.51
CA HIS A 299 5.04 9.72 -7.66
C HIS A 299 3.55 10.07 -7.55
N LEU A 300 3.01 10.19 -6.34
CA LEU A 300 1.62 10.60 -6.11
C LEU A 300 1.44 12.12 -6.31
N PHE A 301 2.43 12.92 -5.92
CA PHE A 301 2.36 14.38 -5.95
C PHE A 301 2.90 15.00 -7.24
N LYS A 302 3.79 14.30 -7.93
CA LYS A 302 4.41 14.73 -9.20
C LYS A 302 4.28 13.62 -10.26
N PRO A 303 3.07 13.14 -10.58
CA PRO A 303 2.90 11.96 -11.44
C PRO A 303 3.44 12.13 -12.87
N ALA A 304 3.61 13.38 -13.32
CA ALA A 304 4.13 13.72 -14.64
C ALA A 304 5.65 14.04 -14.66
N SER A 305 6.36 13.95 -13.51
CA SER A 305 7.81 14.16 -13.52
C SER A 305 8.54 13.02 -14.23
N ASP A 306 9.71 13.30 -14.80
CA ASP A 306 10.53 12.29 -15.47
C ASP A 306 10.83 11.10 -14.55
N ASN A 307 11.09 11.38 -13.26
CA ASN A 307 11.30 10.37 -12.24
C ASN A 307 10.06 9.51 -12.00
N ALA A 308 8.86 10.10 -11.95
CA ALA A 308 7.63 9.35 -11.69
C ALA A 308 7.27 8.47 -12.91
N VAL A 309 7.45 9.01 -14.11
CA VAL A 309 7.27 8.29 -15.37
C VAL A 309 8.28 7.15 -15.50
N ALA A 310 9.55 7.36 -15.15
CA ALA A 310 10.57 6.33 -15.17
C ALA A 310 10.26 5.19 -14.18
N MET A 311 9.83 5.54 -12.96
CA MET A 311 9.41 4.55 -11.96
C MET A 311 8.20 3.76 -12.44
N LEU A 312 7.19 4.43 -13.01
CA LEU A 312 6.01 3.77 -13.57
C LEU A 312 6.39 2.80 -14.70
N LYS A 313 7.24 3.20 -15.64
CA LYS A 313 7.75 2.32 -16.70
C LYS A 313 8.46 1.10 -16.14
N LYS A 314 9.24 1.27 -15.06
CA LYS A 314 9.91 0.15 -14.39
C LYS A 314 8.90 -0.82 -13.75
N ILE A 315 7.84 -0.31 -13.12
CA ILE A 315 6.74 -1.12 -12.58
C ILE A 315 6.02 -1.89 -13.69
N VAL A 316 5.73 -1.25 -14.83
CA VAL A 316 5.12 -1.89 -16.01
C VAL A 316 6.00 -3.03 -16.53
N SER A 317 7.30 -2.76 -16.71
CA SER A 317 8.31 -3.74 -17.10
C SER A 317 8.35 -4.93 -16.13
N PHE A 318 8.33 -4.68 -14.84
CA PHE A 318 8.30 -5.70 -13.78
C PHE A 318 7.05 -6.59 -13.86
N ILE A 319 5.87 -6.01 -14.06
CA ILE A 319 4.60 -6.74 -14.19
C ILE A 319 4.62 -7.68 -15.40
N HIS A 320 5.10 -7.21 -16.54
CA HIS A 320 5.12 -7.99 -17.79
C HIS A 320 6.35 -8.89 -17.97
N GLY A 321 7.38 -8.74 -17.12
CA GLY A 321 8.63 -9.49 -17.26
C GLY A 321 9.45 -9.07 -18.49
N GLN A 322 9.37 -7.80 -18.87
CA GLN A 322 10.15 -7.22 -19.96
C GLN A 322 11.36 -6.52 -19.36
N ASN A 323 12.57 -7.04 -19.59
CA ASN A 323 13.82 -6.38 -19.19
C ASN A 323 14.22 -5.29 -20.19
#